data_AF-A0A7K3B9W5-F1
#
_entry.id   AF-A0A7K3B9W5-F1
#
_cell.length_a   1.000
_cell.length_b   1.000
_cell.length_c   1.000
_cell.angle_alpha   90.00
_cell.angle_beta   90.00
_cell.angle_gamma   90.00
#
_symmetry.space_group_name_H-M   'P 1'
#
loop_
_entity.id
_entity.type
_entity.pdbx_description
1 polymer ?
#
loop_
_entity_poly.entity_id
_entity_poly.type
_entity_poly.pdbx_seq_one_letter_code
_entity_poly.pdbx_strand_id
1 'polypeptide(L)'
;MRRRAARVILLDPSDRILLLHGYEPEDPSVTWWFTPGGGVEEGESLEVAARRELAEETGITTALLGPVLWERSCAFDFDGRRWEQDEWYYLARTDDVRVHTGGLTELEQRSVDGLRWWTCEELLASHETVYPTRLAELLRRLLDEGPPLSPIHLGTERD
;
A
#
# COMPACT_ATOMS: atom_id res chain seq x y z
N MET A 1 -9.06 -15.45 7.80
CA MET A 1 -9.82 -14.34 8.44
C MET A 1 -10.13 -13.31 7.37
N ARG A 2 -11.38 -12.84 7.27
CA ARG A 2 -11.78 -11.87 6.24
C ARG A 2 -11.88 -10.46 6.81
N ARG A 3 -11.25 -9.47 6.17
CA ARG A 3 -11.34 -8.06 6.55
C ARG A 3 -11.42 -7.14 5.33
N ARG A 4 -11.86 -5.90 5.56
CA ARG A 4 -11.67 -4.81 4.61
C ARG A 4 -10.36 -4.11 4.94
N ALA A 5 -9.69 -3.57 3.93
CA ALA A 5 -8.47 -2.79 4.11
C ALA A 5 -8.47 -1.56 3.21
N ALA A 6 -7.90 -0.47 3.72
CA ALA A 6 -7.66 0.73 2.95
C ALA A 6 -6.16 0.83 2.65
N ARG A 7 -5.81 1.08 1.39
CA ARG A 7 -4.45 1.11 0.86
C ARG A 7 -4.21 2.46 0.21
N VAL A 8 -2.98 2.97 0.25
CA VAL A 8 -2.68 4.33 -0.20
C VAL A 8 -1.62 4.33 -1.29
N ILE A 9 -2.00 4.80 -2.48
CA ILE A 9 -1.09 5.20 -3.55
C ILE A 9 -0.62 6.62 -3.25
N LEU A 10 0.38 6.74 -2.38
CA LEU A 10 0.94 8.03 -1.99
C LEU A 10 1.99 8.48 -3.01
N LEU A 11 1.74 9.62 -3.66
CA LEU A 11 2.67 10.22 -4.61
C LEU A 11 3.26 11.52 -4.07
N ASP A 12 4.56 11.70 -4.28
CA ASP A 12 5.27 12.95 -4.00
C ASP A 12 5.16 13.95 -5.17
N PRO A 13 5.78 15.15 -5.08
CA PRO A 13 5.75 16.14 -6.15
C PRO A 13 6.51 15.72 -7.43
N SER A 14 7.29 14.64 -7.37
CA SER A 14 8.04 14.05 -8.49
C SER A 14 7.40 12.77 -9.03
N ASP A 15 6.14 12.52 -8.68
CA ASP A 15 5.37 11.32 -9.09
C ASP A 15 6.01 9.99 -8.67
N ARG A 16 6.80 9.99 -7.60
CA ARG A 16 7.31 8.77 -6.98
C ARG A 16 6.27 8.22 -6.01
N ILE A 17 6.12 6.90 -5.97
CA ILE A 17 5.25 6.19 -5.02
C ILE A 17 6.04 5.76 -3.78
N LEU A 18 5.46 5.96 -2.59
CA LEU A 18 6.03 5.41 -1.36
C LEU A 18 5.59 3.96 -1.17
N LEU A 19 6.56 3.07 -0.95
CA LEU A 19 6.32 1.67 -0.60
C LEU A 19 7.05 1.30 0.69
N LEU A 20 6.48 0.35 1.43
CA LEU A 20 7.06 -0.33 2.57
C LEU A 20 7.74 -1.61 2.09
N HIS A 21 8.90 -1.92 2.67
CA HIS A 21 9.57 -3.20 2.51
C HIS A 21 9.25 -4.07 3.71
N GLY A 22 8.77 -5.28 3.45
CA GLY A 22 8.54 -6.27 4.48
C GLY A 22 9.04 -7.64 4.11
N TYR A 23 8.99 -8.54 5.08
CA TYR A 23 9.46 -9.91 4.98
C TYR A 23 8.58 -10.85 5.80
N GLU A 24 8.62 -12.15 5.47
CA GLU A 24 7.91 -13.17 6.23
C GLU A 24 8.61 -13.40 7.56
N PRO A 25 7.94 -13.23 8.73
CA PRO A 25 8.57 -13.44 10.02
C PRO A 25 9.18 -14.84 10.21
N GLU A 26 8.60 -15.87 9.60
CA GLU A 26 9.11 -17.26 9.68
C GLU A 26 10.24 -17.55 8.68
N ASP A 27 10.35 -16.77 7.59
CA ASP A 27 11.43 -16.85 6.60
C ASP A 27 11.83 -15.45 6.10
N PRO A 28 12.74 -14.74 6.79
CA PRO A 28 13.15 -13.39 6.44
C PRO A 28 13.84 -13.26 5.07
N SER A 29 14.12 -14.36 4.37
CA SER A 29 14.63 -14.30 2.99
C SER A 29 13.52 -14.02 1.96
N VAL A 30 12.26 -14.28 2.33
CA VAL A 30 11.09 -13.94 1.53
C VAL A 30 10.69 -12.50 1.83
N THR A 31 10.90 -11.63 0.85
CA THR A 31 10.69 -10.18 0.96
C THR A 31 9.73 -9.67 -0.10
N TRP A 32 9.04 -8.57 0.19
CA TRP A 32 8.16 -7.89 -0.75
C TRP A 32 8.01 -6.41 -0.43
N TRP A 33 7.66 -5.64 -1.45
CA TRP A 33 7.24 -4.25 -1.31
C TRP A 33 5.73 -4.12 -1.43
N PHE A 34 5.15 -3.22 -0.65
CA PHE A 34 3.71 -3.01 -0.64
C PHE A 34 3.38 -1.55 -0.29
N THR A 35 2.19 -1.09 -0.66
CA THR A 35 1.74 0.27 -0.35
C THR A 35 1.52 0.46 1.17
N PRO A 36 1.52 1.69 1.68
CA PRO A 36 0.94 1.96 3.00
C PRO A 36 -0.54 1.55 3.06
N GLY A 37 -1.01 1.23 4.26
CA GLY A 37 -2.41 0.95 4.56
C GLY A 37 -2.64 -0.36 5.29
N GLY A 38 -3.82 -0.51 5.88
CA GLY A 38 -4.13 -1.65 6.74
C GLY A 38 -5.62 -1.90 6.89
N GLY A 39 -5.95 -2.71 7.91
CA GLY A 39 -7.31 -3.17 8.14
C GLY A 39 -8.23 -2.04 8.61
N VAL A 40 -9.49 -2.07 8.15
CA VAL A 40 -10.53 -1.16 8.66
C VAL A 40 -11.04 -1.67 9.99
N GLU A 41 -11.02 -0.82 11.01
CA GLU A 41 -11.52 -1.13 12.35
C GLU A 41 -13.06 -1.07 12.45
N GLU A 42 -13.62 -1.56 13.55
CA GLU A 42 -15.06 -1.54 13.79
C GLU A 42 -15.58 -0.10 13.90
N GLY A 43 -16.58 0.24 13.08
CA GLY A 43 -17.13 1.60 13.01
C GLY A 43 -16.27 2.60 12.22
N GLU A 44 -15.09 2.18 11.76
CA GLU A 44 -14.18 3.02 10.97
C GLU A 44 -14.61 3.07 9.49
N SER A 45 -14.44 4.24 8.87
CA SER A 45 -14.59 4.38 7.42
C SER A 45 -13.29 4.07 6.69
N LEU A 46 -13.36 3.69 5.42
CA LEU A 46 -12.17 3.42 4.60
C LEU A 46 -11.21 4.62 4.51
N GLU A 47 -11.74 5.84 4.43
CA GLU A 47 -10.92 7.06 4.43
C GLU A 47 -10.21 7.27 5.78
N VAL A 48 -10.90 7.03 6.90
CA VAL A 48 -10.31 7.17 8.23
C VAL A 48 -9.19 6.14 8.41
N ALA A 49 -9.42 4.89 8.01
CA ALA A 49 -8.40 3.84 8.01
C ALA A 49 -7.19 4.23 7.15
N ALA A 50 -7.40 4.70 5.91
CA ALA A 50 -6.32 5.12 5.03
C ALA A 50 -5.43 6.21 5.64
N ARG A 51 -6.03 7.19 6.32
CA ARG A 51 -5.30 8.30 6.97
C ARG A 51 -4.57 7.85 8.22
N ARG A 52 -5.21 7.01 9.06
CA ARG A 52 -4.61 6.46 10.27
C ARG A 52 -3.38 5.63 9.93
N GLU A 53 -3.54 4.65 9.06
CA GLU A 53 -2.46 3.74 8.66
C GLU A 53 -1.30 4.50 8.01
N LEU A 54 -1.60 5.46 7.12
CA LEU A 54 -0.56 6.29 6.52
C LEU A 54 0.23 7.06 7.58
N ALA A 55 -0.45 7.64 8.58
CA ALA A 55 0.21 8.35 9.67
C ALA A 55 1.05 7.43 10.55
N GLU A 56 0.53 6.25 10.90
CA GLU A 56 1.19 5.24 11.74
C GLU A 56 2.45 4.69 11.06
N GLU A 57 2.33 4.27 9.79
CA GLU A 57 3.41 3.59 9.08
C GLU A 57 4.52 4.53 8.57
N THR A 58 4.16 5.78 8.25
CA THR A 58 5.06 6.70 7.52
C THR A 58 5.35 8.00 8.26
N GLY A 59 4.53 8.35 9.27
CA GLY A 59 4.54 9.66 9.94
C GLY A 59 3.84 10.79 9.18
N ILE A 60 3.36 10.53 7.95
CA ILE A 60 2.76 11.57 7.10
C ILE A 60 1.29 11.79 7.46
N THR A 61 0.99 12.97 8.01
CA THR A 61 -0.37 13.35 8.46
C THR A 61 -1.03 14.41 7.59
N THR A 62 -0.27 15.05 6.70
CA THR A 62 -0.71 16.20 5.89
C THR A 62 -1.06 15.82 4.45
N ALA A 63 -1.03 14.53 4.10
CA ALA A 63 -1.35 14.08 2.76
C ALA A 63 -2.79 14.42 2.36
N LEU A 64 -2.95 14.91 1.13
CA LEU A 64 -4.24 15.14 0.50
C LEU A 64 -4.75 13.82 -0.07
N LEU A 65 -5.72 13.23 0.62
CA LEU A 65 -6.40 12.02 0.15
C LEU A 65 -7.38 12.38 -0.98
N GLY A 66 -7.26 11.65 -2.09
CA GLY A 66 -8.09 11.76 -3.28
C GLY A 66 -9.09 10.59 -3.40
N PRO A 67 -9.54 10.28 -4.63
CA PRO A 67 -10.52 9.23 -4.84
C PRO A 67 -9.93 7.82 -4.66
N VAL A 68 -10.82 6.84 -4.52
CA VAL A 68 -10.47 5.43 -4.70
C VAL A 68 -10.17 5.18 -6.18
N LEU A 69 -8.99 4.68 -6.46
CA LEU A 69 -8.53 4.28 -7.79
C LEU A 69 -8.98 2.87 -8.13
N TRP A 70 -8.74 1.94 -7.20
CA TRP A 70 -8.84 0.51 -7.46
C TRP A 70 -9.44 -0.24 -6.29
N GLU A 71 -10.07 -1.36 -6.60
CA GLU A 71 -10.57 -2.34 -5.64
C GLU A 71 -10.06 -3.72 -6.01
N ARG A 72 -9.64 -4.53 -5.04
CA ARG A 72 -9.29 -5.93 -5.28
C ARG A 72 -9.69 -6.80 -4.09
N SER A 73 -9.77 -8.11 -4.34
CA SER A 73 -9.78 -9.09 -3.25
C SER A 73 -8.47 -9.87 -3.30
N CYS A 74 -7.80 -10.07 -2.18
CA CYS A 74 -6.59 -10.87 -2.12
C CYS A 74 -6.69 -11.90 -0.99
N ALA A 75 -5.93 -12.99 -1.10
CA ALA A 75 -5.75 -13.92 -0.01
C ALA A 75 -4.31 -14.38 0.06
N PHE A 76 -3.70 -14.25 1.23
CA PHE A 76 -2.28 -14.55 1.48
C PHE A 76 -2.09 -15.14 2.86
N ASP A 77 -1.00 -15.85 3.07
CA ASP A 77 -0.58 -16.36 4.38
C ASP A 77 0.44 -15.40 4.99
N PHE A 78 0.27 -15.07 6.27
CA PHE A 78 1.19 -14.19 7.00
C PHE A 78 1.13 -14.47 8.50
N ASP A 79 2.29 -14.60 9.16
CA ASP A 79 2.43 -14.94 10.59
C ASP A 79 1.61 -16.20 10.96
N GLY A 80 1.71 -17.22 10.10
CA GLY A 80 1.02 -18.51 10.25
C GLY A 80 -0.50 -18.47 10.06
N ARG A 81 -1.06 -17.38 9.52
CA ARG A 81 -2.51 -17.19 9.35
C ARG A 81 -2.88 -16.88 7.90
N ARG A 82 -3.94 -17.52 7.39
CA ARG A 82 -4.55 -17.15 6.10
C ARG A 82 -5.43 -15.90 6.25
N TRP A 83 -5.08 -14.85 5.54
CA TRP A 83 -5.85 -13.62 5.40
C TRP A 83 -6.65 -13.63 4.11
N GLU A 84 -7.86 -13.07 4.16
CA GLU A 84 -8.67 -12.72 3.01
C GLU A 84 -9.00 -11.23 3.14
N GLN A 85 -8.60 -10.41 2.18
CA GLN A 85 -8.80 -8.97 2.26
C GLN A 85 -9.52 -8.45 1.03
N ASP A 86 -10.55 -7.65 1.26
CA ASP A 86 -11.08 -6.75 0.25
C ASP A 86 -10.38 -5.41 0.44
N GLU A 87 -9.68 -4.92 -0.57
CA GLU A 87 -8.79 -3.76 -0.48
C GLU A 87 -9.26 -2.63 -1.39
N TRP A 88 -9.24 -1.40 -0.87
CA TRP A 88 -9.54 -0.17 -1.60
C TRP A 88 -8.31 0.73 -1.64
N TYR A 89 -7.85 1.07 -2.84
CA TYR A 89 -6.65 1.88 -3.07
C TYR A 89 -7.02 3.34 -3.29
N TYR A 90 -6.74 4.18 -2.31
CA TYR A 90 -6.88 5.63 -2.43
C TYR A 90 -5.66 6.26 -3.09
N LEU A 91 -5.88 7.23 -3.97
CA LEU A 91 -4.82 8.17 -4.34
C LEU A 91 -4.54 9.12 -3.18
N ALA A 92 -3.27 9.42 -2.91
CA ALA A 92 -2.88 10.51 -2.04
C ALA A 92 -1.72 11.31 -2.64
N ARG A 93 -1.65 12.59 -2.31
CA ARG A 93 -0.54 13.49 -2.67
C ARG A 93 0.04 14.12 -1.42
N THR A 94 1.36 14.26 -1.36
CA THR A 94 2.07 14.93 -0.26
C THR A 94 3.22 15.77 -0.79
N ASP A 95 3.49 16.90 -0.12
CA ASP A 95 4.74 17.65 -0.29
C ASP A 95 5.81 17.22 0.74
N ASP A 96 5.42 16.44 1.76
CA ASP A 96 6.35 15.88 2.74
C ASP A 96 6.94 14.57 2.24
N VAL A 97 8.21 14.62 1.87
CA VAL A 97 8.99 13.46 1.39
C VAL A 97 9.78 12.78 2.50
N ARG A 98 9.76 13.33 3.73
CA ARG A 98 10.42 12.71 4.88
C ARG A 98 9.54 11.59 5.38
N VAL A 99 10.12 10.40 5.52
CA VAL A 99 9.41 9.20 5.97
C VAL A 99 10.06 8.68 7.24
N HIS A 100 9.24 8.25 8.19
CA HIS A 100 9.67 7.76 9.49
C HIS A 100 8.89 6.48 9.84
N THR A 101 9.58 5.38 10.15
CA THR A 101 8.98 4.10 10.58
C THR A 101 8.53 4.10 12.05
N GLY A 102 8.17 5.26 12.61
CA GLY A 102 8.06 5.46 14.06
C GLY A 102 6.77 5.00 14.73
N GLY A 103 5.72 4.69 13.96
CA GLY A 103 4.39 4.35 14.49
C GLY A 103 3.88 2.96 14.10
N LEU A 104 4.75 2.08 13.59
CA LEU A 104 4.40 0.71 13.21
C LEU A 104 3.83 -0.06 14.41
N THR A 105 2.79 -0.86 14.18
CA THR A 105 2.24 -1.78 15.19
C THR A 105 3.27 -2.85 15.59
N GLU A 106 3.08 -3.56 16.71
CA GLU A 106 4.00 -4.62 17.14
C GLU A 106 4.22 -5.71 16.08
N LEU A 107 3.21 -5.98 15.24
CA LEU A 107 3.29 -6.95 14.16
C LEU A 107 4.11 -6.40 12.99
N GLU A 108 3.91 -5.15 12.61
CA GLU A 108 4.65 -4.50 11.53
C GLU A 108 6.10 -4.22 11.92
N GLN A 109 6.38 -3.90 13.18
CA GLN A 109 7.76 -3.80 13.68
C GLN A 109 8.55 -5.11 13.52
N ARG A 110 7.85 -6.25 13.46
CA ARG A 110 8.47 -7.57 13.28
C ARG A 110 8.66 -7.95 11.82
N SER A 111 8.06 -7.24 10.87
CA SER A 111 7.97 -7.66 9.46
C SER A 111 8.20 -6.53 8.45
N VAL A 112 8.43 -5.30 8.89
CA VAL A 112 8.71 -4.12 8.06
C VAL A 112 10.04 -3.51 8.48
N ASP A 113 10.97 -3.40 7.55
CA ASP A 113 12.32 -2.88 7.82
C ASP A 113 12.70 -1.65 6.96
N GLY A 114 11.82 -1.22 6.06
CA GLY A 114 12.16 -0.16 5.11
C GLY A 114 10.97 0.61 4.54
N LEU A 115 11.26 1.86 4.16
CA LEU A 115 10.39 2.73 3.40
C LEU A 115 11.22 3.29 2.24
N ARG A 116 10.66 3.31 1.03
CA ARG A 116 11.34 3.87 -0.14
C ARG A 116 10.36 4.52 -1.10
N TRP A 117 10.76 5.68 -1.61
CA TRP A 117 10.13 6.32 -2.77
C TRP A 117 10.66 5.66 -4.05
N TRP A 118 9.76 5.15 -4.88
CA TRP A 118 10.04 4.51 -6.16
C TRP A 118 9.47 5.33 -7.30
N THR A 119 10.26 5.55 -8.34
CA THR A 119 9.74 5.97 -9.65
C THR A 119 9.01 4.81 -10.32
N CYS A 120 8.08 5.12 -11.23
CA CYS A 120 7.45 4.10 -12.07
C CYS A 120 8.49 3.31 -12.91
N GLU A 121 9.55 3.98 -13.37
CA GLU A 121 10.62 3.35 -14.15
C GLU A 121 11.44 2.36 -13.31
N GLU A 122 11.79 2.70 -12.06
CA GLU A 122 12.45 1.78 -11.15
C GLU A 122 11.60 0.53 -10.88
N LEU A 123 10.28 0.69 -10.67
CA LEU A 123 9.37 -0.44 -10.47
C LEU A 123 9.30 -1.35 -11.71
N LEU A 124 9.22 -0.77 -12.91
CA LEU A 124 9.17 -1.53 -14.17
C LEU A 124 10.48 -2.27 -14.46
N ALA A 125 11.61 -1.74 -14.00
CA ALA A 125 12.93 -2.35 -14.17
C ALA A 125 13.31 -3.31 -13.03
N SER A 126 12.53 -3.34 -11.95
CA SER A 126 12.83 -4.12 -10.75
C SER A 126 12.58 -5.61 -10.95
N HIS A 127 13.34 -6.41 -10.21
CA HIS A 127 13.08 -7.85 -10.01
C HIS A 127 12.57 -8.17 -8.60
N GLU A 128 12.37 -7.14 -7.77
CA GLU A 128 11.78 -7.26 -6.44
C GLU A 128 10.31 -7.69 -6.54
N THR A 129 9.84 -8.45 -5.54
CA THR A 129 8.42 -8.77 -5.40
C THR A 129 7.68 -7.51 -4.95
N VAL A 130 6.65 -7.10 -5.68
CA VAL A 130 5.83 -5.92 -5.35
C VAL A 130 4.36 -6.29 -5.40
N TYR A 131 3.59 -5.93 -4.37
CA TYR A 131 2.15 -6.12 -4.33
C TYR A 131 1.39 -4.78 -4.37
N PRO A 132 0.31 -4.70 -5.17
CA PRO A 132 -0.20 -5.71 -6.11
C PRO A 132 0.79 -6.02 -7.24
N THR A 133 0.81 -7.24 -7.79
CA THR A 133 1.81 -7.65 -8.83
C THR A 133 1.82 -6.74 -10.06
N ARG A 134 0.68 -6.12 -10.37
CA ARG A 134 0.53 -5.19 -11.50
C ARG A 134 0.72 -3.72 -11.12
N LEU A 135 1.25 -3.42 -9.93
CA LEU A 135 1.36 -2.06 -9.43
C LEU A 135 2.12 -1.13 -10.38
N ALA A 136 3.21 -1.60 -11.00
CA ALA A 136 4.00 -0.78 -11.91
C ALA A 136 3.22 -0.34 -13.16
N GLU A 137 2.45 -1.26 -13.77
CA GLU A 137 1.58 -0.98 -14.91
C GLU A 137 0.43 -0.04 -14.54
N LEU A 138 -0.19 -0.29 -13.38
CA LEU A 138 -1.30 0.52 -12.87
C LEU A 138 -0.84 1.94 -12.55
N LEU A 139 0.34 2.09 -11.95
CA LEU A 139 0.96 3.38 -11.69
C LEU A 139 1.31 4.11 -12.99
N ARG A 140 1.91 3.43 -13.99
CA ARG A 140 2.17 4.04 -15.31
C ARG A 140 0.90 4.64 -15.89
N ARG A 141 -0.16 3.84 -15.93
CA ARG A 141 -1.46 4.28 -16.45
C ARG A 141 -2.05 5.45 -15.67
N LEU A 142 -1.97 5.41 -14.34
CA LEU A 142 -2.42 6.51 -13.49
C LEU A 142 -1.68 7.82 -13.79
N LEU A 143 -0.37 7.76 -14.03
CA LEU A 143 0.45 8.94 -14.33
C LEU A 143 0.18 9.48 -15.75
N ASP A 144 -0.08 8.59 -16.72
CA ASP A 144 -0.31 8.97 -18.12
C ASP A 144 -1.76 9.45 -18.36
N GLU A 145 -2.76 8.79 -17.76
CA GLU A 145 -4.19 9.03 -18.00
C GLU A 145 -4.89 9.80 -16.87
N GLY A 146 -4.27 9.87 -15.69
CA GLY A 146 -4.90 10.40 -14.47
C GLY A 146 -5.79 9.38 -13.74
N PRO A 147 -6.41 9.80 -12.62
CA PRO A 147 -7.32 8.95 -11.85
C PRO A 147 -8.55 8.53 -12.68
N PRO A 148 -9.04 7.28 -12.57
CA PRO A 148 -10.24 6.86 -13.26
C PRO A 148 -11.48 7.58 -12.69
N LEU A 149 -12.53 7.72 -13.51
CA LEU A 149 -13.79 8.35 -13.10
C LEU A 149 -14.55 7.54 -12.04
N SER A 150 -14.29 6.24 -11.97
CA SER A 150 -14.85 5.31 -11.00
C SER A 150 -13.81 4.23 -10.64
N PRO A 151 -13.85 3.66 -9.43
CA PRO A 151 -12.90 2.62 -9.03
C PRO A 151 -12.87 1.45 -10.03
N ILE A 152 -11.67 1.00 -10.39
CA ILE A 152 -11.48 -0.17 -11.26
C ILE A 152 -11.33 -1.41 -10.38
N HIS A 153 -12.13 -2.43 -10.66
CA HIS A 153 -11.99 -3.72 -9.99
C HIS A 153 -10.85 -4.53 -10.64
N LEU A 154 -9.78 -4.80 -9.88
CA LEU A 154 -8.59 -5.51 -10.37
C LEU A 154 -8.74 -7.04 -10.32
N GLY A 155 -9.85 -7.54 -9.75
CA GLY A 155 -10.11 -8.97 -9.61
C GLY A 155 -9.53 -9.56 -8.33
N THR A 156 -9.31 -10.88 -8.34
CA THR A 156 -8.80 -11.62 -7.19
C THR A 156 -7.36 -12.08 -7.43
N GLU A 157 -6.48 -11.73 -6.50
CA GLU A 157 -5.08 -12.20 -6.47
C GLU A 157 -4.94 -13.25 -5.37
N ARG A 158 -4.33 -14.39 -5.71
CA ARG A 158 -4.07 -15.48 -4.78
C ARG A 158 -2.58 -15.77 -4.83
N ASP A 159 -1.91 -15.55 -3.71
CA ASP A 159 -0.59 -16.09 -3.46
C ASP A 159 -0.71 -17.59 -3.12
#